data_AF-U2HS94-F1
#
_entry.id   AF-U2HS94-F1
#
_cell.length_a   1.000
_cell.length_b   1.000
_cell.length_c   1.000
_cell.angle_alpha   90.00
_cell.angle_beta   90.00
_cell.angle_gamma   90.00
#
_symmetry.space_group_name_H-M   'P 1'
#
loop_
_entity.id
_entity.type
_entity.pdbx_description
1 polymer ?
#
loop_
_entity_poly.entity_id
_entity_poly.type
_entity_poly.pdbx_seq_one_letter_code
_entity_poly.pdbx_strand_id
1 'polypeptide(L)'
;MTTTSNAKNIAEKIQSFAMGFIGSMFIALGFSYFSEQASYRIPRILLPIYNLLGNVGLAIGLLILGAILLFASYSKFKRNARRPTAILIILPLFVIFSLVMTHLFENKGKNDTGQLNPTNQKSHNTDSIKEETRPTLDNVQANEYLDQVERIVQEMSKSKAQKDDKAFEQLESQHFELTSKLSNIIPDLSKTDKYPAFAHYNAYLANKINKMRGL
;
A
#
# COMPACT_ATOMS: atom_id res chain seq x y z
N MET A 1 -5.47 -13.34 43.32
CA MET A 1 -4.57 -13.82 42.23
C MET A 1 -5.35 -14.43 41.05
N THR A 2 -6.44 -13.82 40.57
CA THR A 2 -7.31 -14.40 39.52
C THR A 2 -7.52 -13.49 38.31
N THR A 3 -7.15 -12.21 38.41
CA THR A 3 -7.32 -11.21 37.34
C THR A 3 -6.20 -11.25 36.31
N THR A 4 -4.95 -11.48 36.74
CA THR A 4 -3.77 -11.51 35.86
C THR A 4 -3.77 -12.70 34.89
N SER A 5 -4.26 -13.87 35.30
CA SER A 5 -4.34 -15.06 34.44
C SER A 5 -5.44 -14.95 33.38
N ASN A 6 -6.57 -14.32 33.72
CA ASN A 6 -7.68 -14.09 32.80
C ASN A 6 -7.33 -13.07 31.73
N ALA A 7 -6.68 -11.95 32.09
CA ALA A 7 -6.24 -10.93 31.14
C ALA A 7 -5.21 -11.50 30.14
N LYS A 8 -4.23 -12.28 30.61
CA LYS A 8 -3.23 -12.93 29.74
C LYS A 8 -3.88 -13.92 28.76
N ASN A 9 -4.85 -14.71 29.22
CA ASN A 9 -5.55 -15.68 28.39
C ASN A 9 -6.45 -14.99 27.33
N ILE A 10 -7.07 -13.86 27.66
CA ILE A 10 -7.82 -13.04 26.70
C ILE A 10 -6.89 -12.43 25.65
N ALA A 11 -5.75 -11.87 26.06
CA ALA A 11 -4.77 -11.28 25.14
C ALA A 11 -4.22 -12.32 24.14
N GLU A 12 -3.90 -13.52 24.60
CA GLU A 12 -3.39 -14.59 23.74
C GLU A 12 -4.46 -15.12 22.76
N LYS A 13 -5.75 -15.08 23.13
CA LYS A 13 -6.88 -15.37 22.23
C LYS A 13 -7.02 -14.29 21.16
N ILE A 14 -6.99 -13.01 21.54
CA ILE A 14 -7.05 -11.90 20.56
C ILE A 14 -5.88 -11.99 19.59
N GLN A 15 -4.68 -12.29 20.08
CA GLN A 15 -3.48 -12.42 19.24
C GLN A 15 -3.59 -13.58 18.25
N SER A 16 -4.12 -14.73 18.67
CA SER A 16 -4.33 -15.87 17.78
C SER A 16 -5.41 -15.58 16.73
N PHE A 17 -6.49 -14.88 17.11
CA PHE A 17 -7.49 -14.39 16.17
C PHE A 17 -6.90 -13.42 15.14
N ALA A 18 -6.13 -12.43 15.57
CA ALA A 18 -5.46 -11.47 14.69
C ALA A 18 -4.51 -12.16 13.70
N MET A 19 -3.72 -13.14 14.17
CA MET A 19 -2.86 -13.95 13.29
C MET A 19 -3.67 -14.71 12.23
N GLY A 20 -4.83 -15.26 12.61
CA GLY A 20 -5.72 -15.97 11.68
C GLY A 20 -6.30 -15.04 10.62
N PHE A 21 -6.74 -13.85 11.03
CA PHE A 21 -7.27 -12.82 10.12
C PHE A 21 -6.21 -12.28 9.16
N ILE A 22 -4.99 -12.00 9.65
CA ILE A 22 -3.88 -11.56 8.80
C ILE A 22 -3.49 -12.68 7.81
N GLY A 23 -3.43 -13.94 8.28
CA GLY A 23 -3.18 -15.10 7.43
C GLY A 23 -4.22 -15.27 6.32
N SER A 24 -5.51 -15.09 6.63
CA SER A 24 -6.58 -15.17 5.62
C SER A 24 -6.51 -14.05 4.60
N MET A 25 -6.14 -12.82 5.00
CA MET A 25 -5.92 -11.72 4.07
C MET A 25 -4.76 -12.02 3.12
N PHE A 26 -3.67 -12.62 3.59
CA PHE A 26 -2.56 -13.03 2.73
C PHE A 26 -2.96 -14.12 1.72
N ILE A 27 -3.81 -15.06 2.12
CA ILE A 27 -4.35 -16.05 1.19
C ILE A 27 -5.23 -15.39 0.12
N ALA A 28 -6.15 -14.51 0.52
CA ALA A 28 -7.03 -13.81 -0.40
C ALA A 28 -6.23 -12.92 -1.39
N LEU A 29 -5.22 -12.23 -0.89
CA LEU A 29 -4.26 -11.50 -1.73
C LEU A 29 -3.55 -12.46 -2.68
N GLY A 30 -2.99 -13.56 -2.19
CA GLY A 30 -2.32 -14.58 -3.00
C GLY A 30 -3.18 -15.09 -4.16
N PHE A 31 -4.48 -15.36 -3.91
CA PHE A 31 -5.43 -15.70 -4.97
C PHE A 31 -5.65 -14.57 -5.98
N SER A 32 -5.78 -13.33 -5.51
CA SER A 32 -5.89 -12.15 -6.36
C SER A 32 -4.66 -12.02 -7.29
N TYR A 33 -3.44 -12.32 -6.82
CA TYR A 33 -2.21 -12.28 -7.63
C TYR A 33 -2.10 -13.33 -8.75
N PHE A 34 -2.93 -14.38 -8.77
CA PHE A 34 -3.00 -15.29 -9.93
C PHE A 34 -3.75 -14.68 -11.11
N SER A 35 -4.53 -13.62 -10.89
CA SER A 35 -5.16 -12.87 -11.96
C SER A 35 -4.24 -11.75 -12.46
N GLU A 36 -4.26 -11.48 -13.77
CA GLU A 36 -3.59 -10.32 -14.35
C GLU A 36 -4.26 -9.04 -13.84
N GLN A 37 -3.53 -8.26 -13.06
CA GLN A 37 -3.99 -6.97 -12.53
C GLN A 37 -3.15 -5.84 -13.10
N ALA A 38 -3.79 -4.70 -13.36
CA ALA A 38 -3.12 -3.52 -13.88
C ALA A 38 -2.13 -2.88 -12.88
N SER A 39 -2.24 -3.18 -11.59
CA SER A 39 -1.32 -2.72 -10.56
C SER A 39 -1.29 -3.69 -9.38
N TYR A 40 -0.11 -4.23 -9.08
CA TYR A 40 0.13 -5.21 -8.05
C TYR A 40 0.65 -4.54 -6.76
N ARG A 41 -0.09 -4.62 -5.66
CA ARG A 41 0.32 -4.05 -4.35
C ARG A 41 1.31 -4.93 -3.58
N ILE A 42 2.53 -5.07 -4.11
CA ILE A 42 3.53 -6.02 -3.59
C ILE A 42 4.01 -5.59 -2.20
N PRO A 43 3.85 -6.43 -1.15
CA PRO A 43 4.45 -6.15 0.15
C PRO A 43 5.97 -6.12 0.04
N ARG A 44 6.63 -5.14 0.67
CA ARG A 44 8.10 -4.94 0.56
C ARG A 44 8.92 -6.17 0.94
N ILE A 45 8.41 -7.02 1.83
CA ILE A 45 9.06 -8.26 2.27
C ILE A 45 9.14 -9.31 1.14
N LEU A 46 8.21 -9.24 0.19
CA LEU A 46 8.11 -10.16 -0.95
C LEU A 46 8.70 -9.59 -2.25
N LEU A 47 9.23 -8.35 -2.23
CA LEU A 47 9.98 -7.76 -3.36
C LEU A 47 11.10 -8.65 -3.92
N PRO A 48 11.94 -9.31 -3.09
CA PRO A 48 13.01 -10.14 -3.61
C PRO A 48 12.47 -11.36 -4.38
N ILE A 49 11.36 -11.91 -3.92
CA ILE A 49 10.70 -13.08 -4.50
C ILE A 49 9.97 -12.68 -5.79
N TYR A 50 9.35 -11.50 -5.80
CA TYR A 50 8.75 -10.91 -6.98
C TYR A 50 9.76 -10.70 -8.11
N ASN A 51 10.93 -10.16 -7.79
CA ASN A 51 11.97 -9.91 -8.79
C ASN A 51 12.56 -11.20 -9.39
N LEU A 52 12.53 -12.32 -8.66
CA LEU A 52 13.01 -13.62 -9.16
C LEU A 52 11.94 -14.44 -9.90
N LEU A 53 10.70 -14.47 -9.40
CA LEU A 53 9.66 -15.42 -9.83
C LEU A 53 8.38 -14.74 -10.34
N GLY A 54 8.37 -13.41 -10.42
CA GLY A 54 7.24 -12.62 -10.91
C GLY A 54 5.97 -12.74 -10.06
N ASN A 55 4.82 -12.46 -10.69
CA ASN A 55 3.50 -12.52 -10.04
C ASN A 55 3.18 -13.90 -9.47
N VAL A 56 3.56 -14.97 -10.18
CA VAL A 56 3.30 -16.36 -9.78
C VAL A 56 4.07 -16.73 -8.51
N GLY A 57 5.35 -16.38 -8.43
CA GLY A 57 6.13 -16.63 -7.22
C GLY A 57 5.66 -15.83 -6.02
N LEU A 58 5.20 -14.61 -6.26
CA LEU A 58 4.61 -13.78 -5.21
C LEU A 58 3.26 -14.34 -4.73
N ALA A 59 2.40 -14.81 -5.64
CA ALA A 59 1.15 -15.46 -5.31
C ALA A 59 1.37 -16.72 -4.45
N ILE A 60 2.31 -17.57 -4.86
CA ILE A 60 2.68 -18.78 -4.11
C ILE A 60 3.30 -18.41 -2.76
N GLY A 61 4.17 -17.39 -2.70
CA GLY A 61 4.77 -16.92 -1.45
C GLY A 61 3.74 -16.40 -0.45
N LEU A 62 2.74 -15.66 -0.93
CA LEU A 62 1.62 -15.17 -0.11
C LEU A 62 0.71 -16.29 0.38
N LEU A 63 0.43 -17.30 -0.46
CA LEU A 63 -0.33 -18.48 -0.04
C LEU A 63 0.40 -19.28 1.04
N ILE A 64 1.70 -19.53 0.87
CA ILE A 64 2.53 -20.25 1.84
C ILE A 64 2.59 -19.46 3.16
N LEU A 65 2.87 -18.16 3.08
CA LEU A 65 2.94 -17.30 4.27
C LEU A 65 1.59 -17.26 5.01
N GLY A 66 0.49 -17.11 4.28
CA GLY A 66 -0.85 -17.15 4.82
C GLY A 66 -1.19 -18.48 5.48
N ALA A 67 -0.82 -19.61 4.86
CA ALA A 67 -1.00 -20.95 5.42
C ALA A 67 -0.20 -21.15 6.72
N ILE A 68 1.06 -20.67 6.76
CA ILE A 68 1.89 -20.73 7.98
C ILE A 68 1.24 -19.92 9.11
N LEU A 69 0.74 -18.72 8.81
CA LEU A 69 0.05 -17.85 9.78
C LEU A 69 -1.25 -18.47 10.30
N LEU A 70 -2.05 -19.10 9.42
CA LEU A 70 -3.25 -19.84 9.84
C LEU A 70 -2.90 -21.03 10.72
N PHE A 71 -1.85 -21.79 10.37
CA PHE A 71 -1.38 -22.92 11.18
C PHE A 71 -0.87 -22.48 12.56
N ALA A 72 -0.13 -21.37 12.61
CA ALA A 72 0.36 -20.77 13.86
C ALA A 72 -0.81 -20.25 14.72
N SER A 73 -1.80 -19.60 14.10
CA SER A 73 -3.05 -19.18 14.75
C SER A 73 -3.80 -20.37 15.36
N TYR A 74 -4.01 -21.43 14.59
CA TYR A 74 -4.66 -22.66 15.05
C TYR A 74 -3.90 -23.29 16.22
N SER A 75 -2.57 -23.45 16.09
CA SER A 75 -1.72 -24.04 17.12
C SER A 75 -1.76 -23.26 18.44
N LYS A 76 -1.76 -21.93 18.35
CA LYS A 76 -1.82 -21.04 19.52
C LYS A 76 -3.21 -21.05 20.17
N PHE A 77 -4.27 -21.12 19.36
CA PHE A 77 -5.63 -21.21 19.87
C PHE A 77 -5.91 -22.57 20.53
N LYS A 78 -5.44 -23.66 19.94
CA LYS A 78 -5.56 -25.02 20.51
C LYS A 78 -4.91 -25.13 21.88
N ARG A 79 -3.78 -24.46 22.09
CA ARG A 79 -3.07 -24.45 23.39
C ARG A 79 -3.82 -23.67 24.48
N ASN A 80 -4.63 -22.67 24.09
CA ASN A 80 -5.17 -21.68 25.04
C ASN A 80 -6.71 -21.73 25.19
N ALA A 81 -7.43 -22.46 24.31
CA ALA A 81 -8.88 -22.53 24.31
C ALA A 81 -9.41 -23.88 24.81
N ARG A 82 -10.44 -23.84 25.69
CA ARG A 82 -11.16 -25.03 26.17
C ARG A 82 -12.00 -25.74 25.09
N ARG A 83 -12.28 -25.08 23.97
CA ARG A 83 -13.06 -25.61 22.83
C ARG A 83 -12.34 -25.32 21.50
N PRO A 84 -11.33 -26.11 21.12
CA PRO A 84 -10.53 -25.89 19.90
C PRO A 84 -11.31 -26.15 18.60
N THR A 85 -12.49 -26.78 18.66
CA THR A 85 -13.32 -27.04 17.49
C THR A 85 -13.92 -25.77 16.88
N ALA A 86 -14.14 -24.71 17.67
CA ALA A 86 -14.69 -23.46 17.18
C ALA A 86 -13.76 -22.78 16.16
N ILE A 87 -12.44 -22.89 16.31
CA ILE A 87 -11.51 -22.24 15.38
C ILE A 87 -11.43 -22.94 14.02
N LEU A 88 -11.78 -24.24 13.95
CA LEU A 88 -11.91 -24.96 12.68
C LEU A 88 -13.06 -24.44 11.82
N ILE A 89 -14.07 -23.82 12.42
CA ILE A 89 -15.19 -23.17 11.71
C ILE A 89 -14.84 -21.72 11.38
N ILE A 90 -14.16 -21.01 12.28
CA ILE A 90 -13.90 -19.58 12.13
C ILE A 90 -12.79 -19.28 11.11
N LEU A 91 -11.70 -20.07 11.06
CA LEU A 91 -10.62 -19.85 10.09
C LEU A 91 -11.09 -19.92 8.63
N PRO A 92 -11.87 -20.93 8.18
CA PRO A 92 -12.38 -20.94 6.82
C PRO A 92 -13.36 -19.77 6.56
N LEU A 93 -14.15 -19.36 7.54
CA LEU A 93 -15.00 -18.16 7.41
C LEU A 93 -14.15 -16.89 7.18
N PHE A 94 -13.00 -16.75 7.84
CA PHE A 94 -12.09 -15.63 7.56
C PHE A 94 -11.50 -15.67 6.16
N VAL A 95 -11.16 -16.84 5.63
CA VAL A 95 -10.68 -16.99 4.25
C VAL A 95 -11.78 -16.61 3.26
N ILE A 96 -12.99 -17.15 3.42
CA ILE A 96 -14.15 -16.82 2.57
C ILE A 96 -14.47 -15.32 2.64
N PHE A 97 -14.53 -14.76 3.85
CA PHE A 97 -14.78 -13.33 4.04
C PHE A 97 -13.70 -12.46 3.38
N SER A 98 -12.42 -12.84 3.53
CA SER A 98 -11.31 -12.10 2.92
C SER A 98 -11.40 -12.13 1.39
N LEU A 99 -11.75 -13.27 0.79
CA LEU A 99 -11.94 -13.41 -0.66
C LEU A 99 -13.13 -12.58 -1.18
N VAL A 100 -14.26 -12.59 -0.46
CA VAL A 100 -15.43 -11.77 -0.81
C VAL A 100 -15.08 -10.29 -0.72
N MET A 101 -14.38 -9.88 0.33
CA MET A 101 -13.95 -8.48 0.48
C MET A 101 -12.99 -8.06 -0.62
N THR A 102 -11.98 -8.86 -0.95
CA THR A 102 -11.07 -8.54 -2.07
C THR A 102 -11.83 -8.39 -3.39
N HIS A 103 -12.77 -9.28 -3.70
CA HIS A 103 -13.60 -9.15 -4.91
C HIS A 103 -14.56 -7.95 -4.88
N LEU A 104 -15.13 -7.60 -3.73
CA LEU A 104 -15.98 -6.42 -3.58
C LEU A 104 -15.19 -5.12 -3.75
N PHE A 105 -13.96 -5.04 -3.26
CA PHE A 105 -13.08 -3.89 -3.47
C PHE A 105 -12.56 -3.81 -4.91
N GLU A 106 -12.29 -4.95 -5.56
CA GLU A 106 -11.97 -5.02 -6.99
C GLU A 106 -13.16 -4.56 -7.85
N ASN A 107 -14.39 -4.92 -7.50
CA ASN A 107 -15.60 -4.56 -8.26
C ASN A 107 -16.13 -3.14 -7.95
N LYS A 108 -15.91 -2.60 -6.75
CA LYS A 108 -16.25 -1.19 -6.46
C LYS A 108 -15.43 -0.21 -7.31
N GLY A 109 -14.19 -0.57 -7.66
CA GLY A 109 -13.41 0.21 -8.63
C GLY A 109 -13.97 0.19 -10.05
N LYS A 110 -14.87 -0.73 -10.40
CA LYS A 110 -15.49 -0.86 -11.73
C LYS A 110 -16.88 -0.22 -11.83
N ASN A 111 -17.57 -0.03 -10.71
CA ASN A 111 -18.98 0.42 -10.72
C ASN A 111 -19.17 1.91 -10.39
N ASP A 112 -18.13 2.61 -9.92
CA ASP A 112 -18.15 4.09 -9.74
C ASP A 112 -17.66 4.86 -10.98
N THR A 113 -17.40 4.18 -12.10
CA THR A 113 -17.17 4.82 -13.40
C THR A 113 -18.50 5.09 -14.10
N GLY A 114 -19.29 6.00 -13.53
CA GLY A 114 -20.37 6.65 -14.26
C GLY A 114 -19.78 7.43 -15.44
N GLN A 115 -20.05 6.95 -16.66
CA GLN A 115 -19.79 7.60 -17.95
C GLN A 115 -18.36 8.12 -18.19
N LEU A 116 -17.44 7.25 -18.63
CA LEU A 116 -16.38 7.64 -19.55
C LEU A 116 -16.24 6.57 -20.65
N ASN A 117 -16.30 7.02 -21.90
CA ASN A 117 -16.35 6.27 -23.15
C ASN A 117 -15.42 5.03 -23.21
N PRO A 118 -15.85 3.92 -23.85
CA PRO A 118 -15.03 2.74 -24.07
C PRO A 118 -14.11 2.97 -25.28
N THR A 119 -13.07 3.79 -25.10
CA THR A 119 -11.94 3.85 -26.03
C THR A 119 -10.75 4.39 -25.26
N ASN A 120 -10.04 3.49 -24.58
CA ASN A 120 -8.65 3.59 -24.14
C ASN A 120 -8.42 2.63 -22.95
N GLN A 121 -8.71 1.34 -23.14
CA GLN A 121 -7.95 0.32 -22.42
C GLN A 121 -6.64 0.13 -23.20
N LYS A 122 -5.65 0.98 -22.91
CA LYS A 122 -4.26 0.65 -23.14
C LYS A 122 -3.62 0.46 -21.78
N SER A 123 -3.17 -0.79 -21.56
CA SER A 123 -1.88 -1.12 -20.96
C SER A 123 -1.23 0.04 -20.21
N HIS A 124 -1.04 -0.11 -18.90
CA HIS A 124 -0.04 0.65 -18.15
C HIS A 124 1.35 0.19 -18.60
N ASN A 125 1.68 0.51 -19.84
CA ASN A 125 3.05 0.68 -20.28
C ASN A 125 3.60 1.90 -19.53
N THR A 126 4.87 1.74 -19.19
CA THR A 126 5.79 2.70 -18.59
C THR A 126 6.05 3.90 -19.50
N ASP A 127 5.02 4.56 -20.04
CA ASP A 127 5.18 5.66 -20.98
C ASP A 127 4.44 6.91 -20.52
N SER A 128 5.24 7.93 -20.17
CA SER A 128 4.87 9.34 -20.06
C SER A 128 3.64 9.67 -19.21
N ILE A 129 3.85 9.97 -17.92
CA ILE A 129 2.92 10.86 -17.22
C ILE A 129 3.02 12.19 -17.97
N LYS A 130 1.94 12.54 -18.68
CA LYS A 130 1.78 13.85 -19.33
C LYS A 130 2.16 14.92 -18.32
N GLU A 131 2.87 15.97 -18.74
CA GLU A 131 3.16 17.12 -17.88
C GLU A 131 1.87 17.57 -17.19
N GLU A 132 1.75 17.25 -15.90
CA GLU A 132 0.56 17.56 -15.14
C GLU A 132 0.61 19.06 -14.84
N THR A 133 -0.48 19.75 -15.14
CA THR A 133 -0.57 21.19 -14.92
C THR A 133 -0.68 21.44 -13.43
N ARG A 134 0.18 22.33 -12.90
CA ARG A 134 0.19 22.68 -11.48
C ARG A 134 -1.21 23.14 -11.04
N PRO A 135 -1.78 22.56 -9.96
CA PRO A 135 -3.11 22.94 -9.49
C PRO A 135 -3.11 24.34 -8.86
N THR A 136 -4.18 25.11 -9.07
CA THR A 136 -4.38 26.41 -8.42
C THR A 136 -4.97 26.22 -7.03
N LEU A 137 -4.12 26.27 -5.99
CA LEU A 137 -4.54 26.07 -4.60
C LEU A 137 -4.79 27.42 -3.91
N ASP A 138 -5.81 27.48 -3.05
CA ASP A 138 -6.06 28.67 -2.22
C ASP A 138 -5.26 28.64 -0.91
N ASN A 139 -4.67 27.49 -0.57
CA ASN A 139 -3.88 27.30 0.63
C ASN A 139 -2.41 27.71 0.37
N VAL A 140 -1.96 28.77 1.03
CA VAL A 140 -0.61 29.32 0.92
C VAL A 140 0.46 28.27 1.27
N GLN A 141 0.28 27.52 2.36
CA GLN A 141 1.24 26.49 2.78
C GLN A 141 1.34 25.34 1.78
N ALA A 142 0.22 24.97 1.14
CA ALA A 142 0.21 23.95 0.10
C ALA A 142 0.96 24.41 -1.16
N ASN A 143 0.79 25.67 -1.56
CA ASN A 143 1.55 26.25 -2.67
C ASN A 143 3.05 26.35 -2.35
N GLU A 144 3.41 26.85 -1.17
CA GLU A 144 4.81 26.95 -0.73
C GLU A 144 5.49 25.57 -0.65
N TYR A 145 4.75 24.54 -0.25
CA TYR A 145 5.21 23.16 -0.28
C TYR A 145 5.48 22.69 -1.71
N LEU A 146 4.53 22.89 -2.63
CA LEU A 146 4.73 22.52 -4.03
C LEU A 146 5.91 23.26 -4.67
N ASP A 147 6.08 24.56 -4.39
CA ASP A 147 7.24 25.33 -4.84
C ASP A 147 8.56 24.70 -4.37
N GLN A 148 8.62 24.29 -3.10
CA GLN A 148 9.81 23.64 -2.53
C GLN A 148 10.07 22.27 -3.17
N VAL A 149 9.03 21.44 -3.35
CA VAL A 149 9.19 20.13 -4.02
C VAL A 149 9.63 20.31 -5.47
N GLU A 150 8.99 21.21 -6.23
CA GLU A 150 9.34 21.49 -7.62
C GLU A 150 10.81 21.92 -7.75
N ARG A 151 11.27 22.81 -6.86
CA ARG A 151 12.66 23.24 -6.82
C ARG A 151 13.61 22.07 -6.55
N ILE A 152 13.31 21.24 -5.55
CA ILE A 152 14.13 20.06 -5.22
C ILE A 152 14.16 19.10 -6.42
N VAL A 153 13.02 18.84 -7.08
CA VAL A 153 12.95 17.99 -8.27
C VAL A 153 13.81 18.51 -9.41
N GLN A 154 13.81 19.84 -9.64
CA GLN A 154 14.66 20.47 -10.64
C GLN A 154 16.14 20.37 -10.30
N GLU A 155 16.51 20.62 -9.04
CA GLU A 155 17.90 20.51 -8.56
C GLU A 155 18.39 19.06 -8.62
N MET A 156 17.57 18.08 -8.21
CA MET A 156 17.89 16.65 -8.32
C MET A 156 18.09 16.21 -9.77
N SER A 157 17.27 16.73 -10.70
CA SER A 157 17.42 16.47 -12.13
C SER A 157 18.77 16.99 -12.66
N LYS A 158 19.19 18.18 -12.19
CA LYS A 158 20.51 18.76 -12.53
C LYS A 158 21.66 17.96 -11.93
N SER A 159 21.60 17.60 -10.65
CA SER A 159 22.62 16.79 -9.99
C SER A 159 22.77 15.43 -10.67
N LYS A 160 21.66 14.80 -11.09
CA LYS A 160 21.71 13.53 -11.83
C LYS A 160 22.35 13.67 -13.21
N ALA A 161 22.04 14.74 -13.94
CA ALA A 161 22.69 15.03 -15.23
C ALA A 161 24.20 15.30 -15.07
N GLN A 162 24.60 15.91 -13.95
CA GLN A 162 26.00 16.20 -13.62
C GLN A 162 26.74 15.02 -12.96
N LYS A 163 26.06 13.90 -12.69
CA LYS A 163 26.58 12.74 -11.94
C LYS A 163 27.14 13.11 -10.57
N ASP A 164 26.54 14.11 -9.91
CA ASP A 164 26.88 14.50 -8.55
C ASP A 164 25.99 13.75 -7.55
N ASP A 165 26.42 12.55 -7.21
CA ASP A 165 25.67 11.65 -6.32
C ASP A 165 25.55 12.22 -4.89
N LYS A 166 26.55 12.99 -4.42
CA LYS A 166 26.51 13.61 -3.08
C LYS A 166 25.46 14.73 -3.01
N ALA A 167 25.40 15.58 -4.03
CA ALA A 167 24.36 16.60 -4.11
C ALA A 167 22.97 15.96 -4.22
N PHE A 168 22.84 14.86 -4.97
CA PHE A 168 21.59 14.13 -5.10
C PHE A 168 21.11 13.55 -3.75
N GLU A 169 21.99 12.90 -2.98
CA GLU A 169 21.68 12.36 -1.64
C GLU A 169 21.25 13.47 -0.65
N GLN A 170 21.92 14.63 -0.69
CA GLN A 170 21.54 15.77 0.16
C GLN A 170 20.14 16.30 -0.17
N LEU A 171 19.83 16.45 -1.46
CA LEU A 171 18.50 16.86 -1.92
C LEU A 171 17.42 15.83 -1.60
N GLU A 172 17.78 14.55 -1.57
CA GLU A 172 16.88 13.48 -1.16
C GLU A 172 16.51 13.57 0.32
N SER A 173 17.50 13.84 1.18
CA SER A 173 17.27 14.08 2.61
C SER A 173 16.38 15.31 2.83
N GLN A 174 16.64 16.40 2.11
CA GLN A 174 15.81 17.61 2.17
C GLN A 174 14.36 17.33 1.73
N HIS A 175 14.16 16.54 0.67
CA HIS A 175 12.82 16.12 0.25
C HIS A 175 12.11 15.32 1.35
N PHE A 176 12.81 14.38 2.00
CA PHE A 176 12.24 13.59 3.09
C PHE A 176 11.82 14.47 4.28
N GLU A 177 12.66 15.42 4.70
CA GLU A 177 12.30 16.40 5.73
C GLU A 177 11.10 17.25 5.30
N LEU A 178 11.05 17.66 4.03
CA LEU A 178 9.93 18.43 3.49
C LEU A 178 8.60 17.66 3.56
N THR A 179 8.61 16.34 3.38
CA THR A 179 7.37 15.53 3.49
C THR A 179 6.74 15.59 4.88
N SER A 180 7.50 15.93 5.93
CA SER A 180 6.92 16.14 7.25
C SER A 180 5.90 17.29 7.29
N LYS A 181 6.07 18.32 6.43
CA LYS A 181 5.15 19.46 6.32
C LYS A 181 3.76 19.07 5.81
N LEU A 182 3.64 17.93 5.11
CA LEU A 182 2.35 17.41 4.66
C LEU A 182 1.39 17.12 5.82
N SER A 183 1.91 16.80 7.01
CA SER A 183 1.10 16.55 8.20
C SER A 183 0.26 17.77 8.61
N ASN A 184 0.71 18.98 8.30
CA ASN A 184 0.00 20.23 8.56
C ASN A 184 -0.89 20.65 7.39
N ILE A 185 -0.51 20.29 6.16
CA ILE A 185 -1.21 20.71 4.93
C ILE A 185 -2.43 19.82 4.62
N ILE A 186 -2.28 18.49 4.75
CA ILE A 186 -3.32 17.52 4.38
C ILE A 186 -4.62 17.72 5.18
N PRO A 187 -4.63 17.93 6.51
CA PRO A 187 -5.87 18.08 7.27
C PRO A 187 -6.73 19.27 6.82
N ASP A 188 -6.10 20.35 6.37
CA ASP A 188 -6.81 21.55 5.91
C ASP A 188 -7.19 21.44 4.44
N LEU A 189 -6.29 20.93 3.61
CA LEU A 189 -6.55 20.78 2.18
C LEU A 189 -7.59 19.70 1.90
N SER A 190 -7.60 18.59 2.65
CA SER A 190 -8.55 17.47 2.49
C SER A 190 -10.02 17.84 2.67
N LYS A 191 -10.30 18.98 3.30
CA LYS A 191 -11.65 19.54 3.44
C LYS A 191 -12.10 20.34 2.21
N THR A 192 -11.21 20.55 1.25
CA THR A 192 -11.46 21.30 0.01
C THR A 192 -11.59 20.36 -1.19
N ASP A 193 -12.33 20.79 -2.20
CA ASP A 193 -12.44 20.15 -3.52
C ASP A 193 -11.12 20.14 -4.30
N LYS A 194 -10.13 20.93 -3.86
CA LYS A 194 -8.79 21.02 -4.46
C LYS A 194 -7.81 19.95 -3.99
N TYR A 195 -8.16 19.16 -2.96
CA TYR A 195 -7.30 18.10 -2.43
C TYR A 195 -6.92 17.02 -3.46
N PRO A 196 -7.84 16.49 -4.28
CA PRO A 196 -7.49 15.48 -5.27
C PRO A 196 -6.44 16.00 -6.25
N ALA A 197 -6.59 17.24 -6.73
CA ALA A 197 -5.65 17.85 -7.67
C ALA A 197 -4.26 18.04 -7.05
N PHE A 198 -4.17 18.47 -5.79
CA PHE A 198 -2.92 18.52 -5.03
C PHE A 198 -2.28 17.14 -4.84
N ALA A 199 -3.07 16.14 -4.44
CA ALA A 199 -2.57 14.80 -4.19
C ALA A 199 -2.02 14.15 -5.47
N HIS A 200 -2.71 14.33 -6.60
CA HIS A 200 -2.26 13.89 -7.92
C HIS A 200 -0.93 14.56 -8.30
N TYR A 201 -0.87 15.89 -8.22
CA TYR A 201 0.33 16.64 -8.59
C TYR A 201 1.54 16.31 -7.69
N ASN A 202 1.32 16.13 -6.38
CA ASN A 202 2.36 15.69 -5.45
C ASN A 202 2.84 14.26 -5.79
N ALA A 203 1.94 13.36 -6.17
CA ALA A 203 2.31 12.02 -6.63
C ALA A 203 3.11 12.05 -7.95
N TYR A 204 2.78 12.97 -8.87
CA TYR A 204 3.56 13.21 -10.07
C TYR A 204 5.01 13.62 -9.76
N LEU A 205 5.20 14.59 -8.85
CA LEU A 205 6.53 15.03 -8.42
C LEU A 205 7.31 13.89 -7.72
N ALA A 206 6.66 13.14 -6.84
CA ALA A 206 7.27 11.99 -6.17
C ALA A 206 7.69 10.89 -7.16
N ASN A 207 6.89 10.63 -8.20
CA ASN A 207 7.23 9.68 -9.25
C ASN A 207 8.47 10.14 -10.04
N LYS A 208 8.56 11.44 -10.36
CA LYS A 208 9.75 12.00 -11.01
C LYS A 208 11.02 11.78 -10.18
N ILE A 209 10.94 11.90 -8.86
CA ILE A 209 12.05 11.58 -7.95
C ILE A 209 12.39 10.09 -7.99
N ASN A 210 11.40 9.19 -7.93
CA ASN A 210 11.64 7.75 -8.00
C ASN A 210 12.30 7.32 -9.31
N LYS A 211 11.87 7.88 -10.44
CA LYS A 211 12.54 7.65 -11.73
C LYS A 211 14.01 8.06 -11.72
N MET A 212 14.36 9.17 -11.05
CA MET A 212 15.76 9.59 -10.91
C MET A 212 16.59 8.66 -10.00
N ARG A 213 15.95 7.99 -9.05
CA ARG A 213 16.55 6.94 -8.20
C ARG A 213 16.72 5.61 -8.94
N GLY A 214 16.04 5.41 -10.06
CA GLY A 214 16.00 4.12 -10.77
C GLY A 214 15.04 3.11 -10.15
N LEU A 215 14.00 3.59 -9.45
CA LEU A 215 12.86 2.82 -8.93
C LEU A 215 11.66 2.96 -9.86
#